data_AF-A0A8K1CA47-F1
#
_entry.id   AF-A0A8K1CA47-F1
#
_cell.length_a   1.000
_cell.length_b   1.000
_cell.length_c   1.000
_cell.angle_alpha   90.00
_cell.angle_beta   90.00
_cell.angle_gamma   90.00
#
_symmetry.space_group_name_H-M   'P 1'
#
loop_
_entity.id
_entity.type
_entity.pdbx_description
1 polymer ?
#
loop_
_entity_poly.entity_id
_entity_poly.type
_entity_poly.pdbx_seq_one_letter_code
_entity_poly.pdbx_strand_id
1 'polypeptide(L)'
;MWRRSAILALFLALVASVDARSGPNGKIVPPDMKGPSSKDPLFHLETSMATKTMYFDLRTDKRGVFKAFEPKRKRNEESMYTLLQIQQVVRHGGRYPTKSNMKEIQKLLAKIQKYPDIPPWLKGYKLPHDLSLEGLLSPCGSNELQEFGTRVRKAVG
;
A
#
# COMPACT_ATOMS: atom_id res chain seq x y z
N MET A 1 13.53 22.76 -6.79
CA MET A 1 14.18 22.48 -5.49
C MET A 1 13.23 21.94 -4.41
N TRP A 2 11.97 21.55 -4.74
CA TRP A 2 10.91 21.19 -3.78
C TRP A 2 10.61 19.68 -3.66
N ARG A 3 11.34 18.81 -4.38
CA ARG A 3 11.06 17.36 -4.42
C ARG A 3 11.66 16.54 -3.26
N ARG A 4 12.54 17.14 -2.45
CA ARG A 4 13.32 16.41 -1.43
C ARG A 4 12.63 16.34 -0.06
N SER A 5 11.75 17.29 0.26
CA SER A 5 11.03 17.33 1.56
C SER A 5 9.82 16.40 1.62
N ALA A 6 9.17 16.11 0.48
CA ALA A 6 8.00 15.24 0.41
C ALA A 6 8.34 13.76 0.70
N ILE A 7 9.52 13.30 0.27
CA ILE A 7 10.00 11.93 0.51
C ILE A 7 10.27 11.70 2.01
N LEU A 8 10.70 12.76 2.71
CA LEU A 8 11.00 12.73 4.14
C LEU A 8 9.71 12.54 4.97
N ALA A 9 8.68 13.34 4.71
CA ALA A 9 7.38 13.22 5.39
C ALA A 9 6.73 11.83 5.14
N LEU A 10 6.96 11.26 3.95
CA LEU A 10 6.47 9.94 3.55
C LEU A 10 7.07 8.79 4.38
N PHE A 11 8.37 8.86 4.66
CA PHE A 11 9.08 7.81 5.40
C PHE A 11 8.73 7.86 6.89
N LEU A 12 8.55 9.06 7.45
CA LEU A 12 8.09 9.26 8.83
C LEU A 12 6.67 8.71 9.08
N ALA A 13 5.76 8.85 8.11
CA ALA A 13 4.39 8.33 8.23
C ALA A 13 4.32 6.79 8.16
N LEU A 14 5.16 6.16 7.33
CA LEU A 14 5.15 4.70 7.17
C LEU A 14 5.72 3.98 8.40
N VAL A 15 6.76 4.53 9.03
CA VAL A 15 7.39 3.93 10.21
C VAL A 15 6.52 4.07 11.45
N ALA A 16 5.85 5.21 11.65
CA ALA A 16 4.92 5.41 12.75
C ALA A 16 3.69 4.47 12.70
N SER A 17 3.32 3.98 11.51
CA SER A 17 2.20 3.04 11.35
C SER A 17 2.57 1.58 11.64
N VAL A 18 3.86 1.22 11.68
CA VAL A 18 4.31 -0.16 11.91
C VAL A 18 4.52 -0.46 13.40
N ASP A 19 4.89 0.54 14.21
CA ASP A 19 5.22 0.35 15.63
C ASP A 19 4.03 0.42 16.61
N ALA A 20 2.80 0.58 16.13
CA ALA A 20 1.60 0.57 16.98
C ALA A 20 1.03 -0.84 17.25
N ARG A 21 1.84 -1.91 17.23
CA ARG A 21 1.36 -3.29 17.44
C ARG A 21 2.30 -4.20 18.23
N SER A 22 2.20 -4.13 19.54
CA SER A 22 2.42 -5.31 20.40
C SER A 22 1.56 -5.19 21.67
N GLY A 23 0.30 -5.62 21.56
CA GLY A 23 -0.56 -5.86 22.73
C GLY A 23 -0.35 -7.30 23.25
N PRO A 24 -0.73 -7.59 24.51
CA PRO A 24 -0.29 -8.81 25.24
C PRO A 24 -0.83 -10.15 24.71
N ASN A 25 -1.63 -10.19 23.64
CA ASN A 25 -2.35 -11.39 23.22
C ASN A 25 -2.31 -11.68 21.71
N GLY A 26 -1.36 -11.11 20.95
CA GLY A 26 -1.10 -11.50 19.55
C GLY A 26 -2.26 -11.28 18.55
N LYS A 27 -3.39 -10.72 18.98
CA LYS A 27 -4.49 -10.30 18.11
C LYS A 27 -4.32 -8.84 17.78
N ILE A 28 -4.26 -8.56 16.48
CA ILE A 28 -4.33 -7.22 15.92
C ILE A 28 -5.75 -6.71 16.13
N VAL A 29 -5.98 -5.94 17.19
CA VAL A 29 -7.22 -5.18 17.38
C VAL A 29 -6.92 -3.76 16.91
N PRO A 30 -7.63 -3.22 15.90
CA PRO A 30 -7.50 -1.80 15.55
C PRO A 30 -7.94 -0.96 16.77
N PRO A 31 -7.22 0.13 17.11
CA PRO A 31 -7.67 1.01 18.18
C PRO A 31 -9.07 1.54 17.85
N ASP A 32 -9.99 1.42 18.80
CA ASP A 32 -11.33 1.99 18.74
C ASP A 32 -11.20 3.52 18.69
N MET A 33 -11.11 4.07 17.49
CA MET A 33 -11.10 5.51 17.24
C MET A 33 -12.53 6.05 17.34
N LYS A 34 -13.11 6.04 18.55
CA LYS A 34 -14.25 6.90 18.87
C LYS A 34 -13.74 8.29 19.28
N GLY A 35 -13.24 9.01 18.28
CA GLY A 35 -13.08 10.47 18.27
C GLY A 35 -14.05 11.09 17.26
N PRO A 36 -14.40 12.38 17.40
CA PRO A 36 -15.62 12.94 16.82
C PRO A 36 -15.61 12.89 15.29
N SER A 37 -16.78 12.54 14.73
CA SER A 37 -17.19 12.65 13.32
C SER A 37 -16.40 13.73 12.56
N SER A 38 -15.34 13.32 11.87
CA SER A 38 -14.63 14.19 10.93
C SER A 38 -14.68 13.55 9.54
N LYS A 39 -15.11 14.39 8.60
CA LYS A 39 -15.28 14.15 7.17
C LYS A 39 -14.03 13.47 6.60
N ASP A 40 -14.23 12.63 5.57
CA ASP A 40 -13.17 11.83 4.93
C ASP A 40 -11.81 12.55 4.90
N PRO A 41 -10.71 11.88 5.30
CA PRO A 41 -9.42 12.53 5.43
C PRO A 41 -9.02 13.18 4.10
N LEU A 42 -8.60 14.45 4.16
CA LEU A 42 -8.23 15.27 3.00
C LEU A 42 -7.12 14.63 2.13
N PHE A 43 -6.40 13.63 2.67
CA PHE A 43 -5.33 12.91 2.00
C PHE A 43 -5.41 11.41 2.28
N HIS A 44 -5.62 10.61 1.23
CA HIS A 44 -5.56 9.16 1.29
C HIS A 44 -4.14 8.70 0.96
N LEU A 45 -3.31 8.52 2.00
CA LEU A 45 -1.93 8.04 1.90
C LEU A 45 -1.83 6.77 1.04
N GLU A 46 -2.77 5.86 1.23
CA GLU A 46 -2.87 4.58 0.52
C GLU A 46 -2.97 4.74 -0.99
N THR A 47 -3.43 5.89 -1.51
CA THR A 47 -3.60 6.11 -2.95
C THR A 47 -2.62 7.12 -3.54
N SER A 48 -1.75 7.68 -2.71
CA SER A 48 -0.94 8.86 -3.06
C SER A 48 0.53 8.55 -3.35
N MET A 49 0.88 7.26 -3.46
CA MET A 49 2.26 6.79 -3.69
C MET A 49 2.53 6.36 -5.14
N ALA A 50 1.66 6.78 -6.07
CA ALA A 50 1.72 6.41 -7.49
C ALA A 50 1.92 4.88 -7.66
N THR A 51 2.97 4.45 -8.34
CA THR A 51 3.24 3.02 -8.58
C THR A 51 3.77 2.25 -7.36
N LYS A 52 3.94 2.91 -6.21
CA LYS A 52 4.32 2.30 -4.92
C LYS A 52 3.13 2.09 -3.99
N THR A 53 1.97 2.61 -4.38
CA THR A 53 0.69 2.34 -3.74
C THR A 53 0.41 0.84 -3.79
N MET A 54 -0.04 0.27 -2.66
CA MET A 54 -0.56 -1.11 -2.66
C MET A 54 -1.80 -1.19 -3.55
N TYR A 55 -2.05 -2.35 -4.16
CA TYR A 55 -3.29 -2.55 -4.89
C TYR A 55 -4.50 -2.29 -3.98
N PHE A 56 -5.48 -1.54 -4.49
CA PHE A 56 -6.75 -1.31 -3.84
C PHE A 56 -7.87 -1.53 -4.86
N ASP A 57 -9.00 -2.04 -4.38
CA ASP A 57 -10.14 -2.35 -5.23
C ASP A 57 -10.88 -1.08 -5.65
N LEU A 58 -10.75 -0.71 -6.93
CA LEU A 58 -11.40 0.47 -7.51
C LEU A 58 -12.93 0.44 -7.40
N ARG A 59 -13.55 -0.73 -7.25
CA ARG A 59 -15.01 -0.84 -7.05
C ARG A 59 -15.45 -0.28 -5.70
N THR A 60 -14.56 -0.34 -4.72
CA THR A 60 -14.77 0.18 -3.36
C THR A 60 -14.29 1.62 -3.20
N ASP A 61 -13.72 2.20 -4.26
CA ASP A 61 -13.22 3.57 -4.23
C ASP A 61 -14.39 4.57 -4.11
N LYS A 62 -14.44 5.26 -2.97
CA LYS A 62 -15.42 6.31 -2.68
C LYS A 62 -15.34 7.49 -3.66
N ARG A 63 -14.22 7.64 -4.38
CA ARG A 63 -14.04 8.69 -5.39
C ARG A 63 -14.84 8.45 -6.68
N GLY A 64 -15.47 7.28 -6.82
CA GLY A 64 -16.40 7.00 -7.91
C GLY A 64 -15.78 6.87 -9.30
N VAL A 65 -14.45 6.81 -9.40
CA VAL A 65 -13.72 6.73 -10.68
C VAL A 65 -14.19 5.51 -11.50
N PHE A 66 -14.42 4.37 -10.84
CA PHE A 66 -14.87 3.15 -11.50
C PHE A 66 -16.30 3.23 -12.05
N LYS A 67 -17.21 3.94 -11.36
CA LYS A 67 -18.62 4.10 -11.81
C LYS A 67 -18.76 4.87 -13.12
N ALA A 68 -17.74 5.64 -13.50
CA ALA A 68 -17.73 6.37 -14.78
C ALA A 68 -17.45 5.46 -15.98
N PHE A 69 -16.78 4.32 -15.77
CA PHE A 69 -16.37 3.40 -16.84
C PHE A 69 -17.20 2.11 -16.87
N GLU A 70 -18.07 1.90 -15.89
CA GLU A 70 -18.96 0.75 -15.86
C GLU A 70 -20.08 0.95 -16.89
N PRO A 71 -20.13 0.17 -17.98
CA PRO A 71 -21.28 0.22 -18.87
C PRO A 71 -22.50 -0.21 -18.05
N LYS A 72 -23.53 0.65 -17.99
CA LYS A 72 -24.80 0.35 -17.30
C LYS A 72 -25.55 -0.75 -18.04
N ARG A 73 -25.07 -2.00 -17.97
CA ARG A 73 -25.79 -3.17 -18.47
C ARG A 73 -26.81 -3.59 -17.43
N LYS A 74 -28.00 -3.96 -17.89
CA LYS A 74 -28.99 -4.56 -16.99
C LYS A 74 -28.48 -5.96 -16.64
N ARG A 75 -28.49 -6.32 -15.35
CA ARG A 75 -28.06 -7.65 -14.86
C ARG A 75 -28.70 -8.81 -15.64
N ASN A 76 -29.91 -8.62 -16.17
CA ASN A 76 -30.64 -9.61 -16.97
C ASN A 76 -30.02 -9.88 -18.36
N GLU A 77 -29.22 -8.96 -18.88
CA GLU A 77 -28.52 -9.11 -20.16
C GLU A 77 -27.20 -9.87 -19.99
N GLU A 78 -26.53 -9.75 -18.83
CA GLU A 78 -25.26 -10.44 -18.55
C GLU A 78 -25.41 -11.97 -18.56
N SER A 79 -26.56 -12.48 -18.09
CA SER A 79 -26.87 -13.92 -18.11
C SER A 79 -27.07 -14.50 -19.51
N MET A 80 -27.18 -13.66 -20.55
CA MET A 80 -27.33 -14.10 -21.94
C MET A 80 -25.98 -14.35 -22.63
N TYR A 81 -24.87 -13.99 -21.99
CA TYR A 81 -23.54 -14.14 -22.56
C TYR A 81 -22.76 -15.26 -21.86
N THR A 82 -21.99 -16.00 -22.64
CA THR A 82 -21.03 -16.98 -22.12
C THR A 82 -19.62 -16.43 -22.24
N LEU A 83 -18.87 -16.46 -21.14
CA LEU A 83 -17.46 -16.10 -21.14
C LEU A 83 -16.64 -17.15 -21.89
N LEU A 84 -16.06 -16.80 -23.03
CA LEU A 84 -15.24 -17.71 -23.83
C LEU A 84 -13.75 -17.64 -23.47
N GLN A 85 -13.23 -16.43 -23.24
CA GLN A 85 -11.81 -16.22 -22.99
C GLN A 85 -11.58 -14.99 -22.11
N ILE A 86 -10.54 -15.07 -21.28
CA ILE A 86 -10.00 -13.95 -20.51
C ILE A 86 -8.55 -13.72 -20.94
N GLN A 87 -8.20 -12.47 -21.20
CA GLN A 87 -6.80 -12.05 -21.31
C GLN A 87 -6.52 -11.05 -20.19
N GLN A 88 -5.53 -11.35 -19.35
CA GLN A 88 -5.16 -10.52 -18.20
C GLN A 88 -3.70 -10.13 -18.30
N VAL A 89 -3.40 -8.85 -18.12
CA VAL A 89 -2.04 -8.34 -17.96
C VAL A 89 -1.93 -7.81 -16.54
N VAL A 90 -1.24 -8.57 -15.69
CA VAL A 90 -1.15 -8.30 -14.25
C VAL A 90 0.29 -7.93 -13.93
N ARG A 91 0.48 -6.83 -13.19
CA ARG A 91 1.79 -6.45 -12.66
C ARG A 91 2.18 -7.41 -11.52
N HIS A 92 3.47 -7.51 -11.22
CA HIS A 92 3.92 -8.09 -9.96
C HIS A 92 3.23 -7.42 -8.76
N GLY A 93 3.07 -8.15 -7.65
CA GLY A 93 2.59 -7.58 -6.38
C GLY A 93 3.61 -6.67 -5.70
N GLY A 94 3.27 -6.20 -4.49
CA GLY A 94 4.20 -5.46 -3.63
C GLY A 94 5.56 -6.15 -3.46
N ARG A 95 6.65 -5.39 -3.57
CA ARG A 95 8.02 -5.90 -3.51
C ARG A 95 8.93 -5.01 -2.68
N TYR A 96 10.01 -5.59 -2.19
CA TYR A 96 11.04 -4.82 -1.51
C TYR A 96 11.71 -3.80 -2.45
N PRO A 97 12.28 -2.71 -1.92
CA PRO A 97 12.97 -1.73 -2.75
C PRO A 97 14.15 -2.35 -3.50
N THR A 98 14.58 -1.71 -4.59
CA THR A 98 15.82 -2.07 -5.28
C THR A 98 17.03 -1.67 -4.43
N LYS A 99 18.20 -2.26 -4.65
CA LYS A 99 19.44 -1.97 -3.91
C LYS A 99 19.88 -0.54 -4.07
N SER A 100 19.66 0.07 -5.25
CA SER A 100 19.88 1.51 -5.41
C SER A 100 19.01 2.30 -4.44
N ASN A 101 17.71 2.02 -4.40
CA ASN A 101 16.77 2.71 -3.51
C ASN A 101 17.10 2.46 -2.03
N MET A 102 17.45 1.22 -1.66
CA MET A 102 17.85 0.90 -0.28
C MET A 102 19.10 1.68 0.14
N LYS A 103 20.14 1.72 -0.71
CA LYS A 103 21.35 2.51 -0.44
C LYS A 103 21.05 4.00 -0.32
N GLU A 104 20.18 4.53 -1.17
CA GLU A 104 19.76 5.93 -1.10
C GLU A 104 19.02 6.24 0.21
N ILE A 105 18.13 5.35 0.65
CA ILE A 105 17.43 5.49 1.93
C ILE A 105 18.43 5.43 3.08
N GLN A 106 19.37 4.49 3.09
CA GLN A 106 20.41 4.40 4.12
C GLN A 106 21.27 5.67 4.19
N LYS A 107 21.69 6.18 3.02
CA LYS A 107 22.47 7.42 2.93
C LYS A 107 21.68 8.63 3.46
N LEU A 108 20.39 8.69 3.17
CA LEU A 108 19.51 9.74 3.67
C LEU A 108 19.31 9.62 5.19
N LEU A 109 19.08 8.42 5.70
CA LEU A 109 18.91 8.13 7.11
C LEU A 109 20.15 8.54 7.92
N ALA A 110 21.34 8.18 7.43
CA ALA A 110 22.61 8.58 8.02
C ALA A 110 22.84 10.11 8.00
N LYS A 111 22.19 10.84 7.08
CA LYS A 111 22.22 12.30 7.07
C LYS A 111 21.25 12.90 8.09
N ILE A 112 20.04 12.36 8.20
CA ILE A 112 19.00 12.85 9.12
C ILE A 112 19.38 12.57 10.57
N GLN A 113 19.99 11.42 10.85
CA GLN A 113 20.40 11.02 12.20
C GLN A 113 21.52 11.89 12.80
N LYS A 114 22.16 12.76 12.00
CA LYS A 114 23.14 13.75 12.48
C LYS A 114 22.48 14.99 13.09
N TYR A 115 21.19 15.22 12.84
CA TYR A 115 20.49 16.37 13.39
C TYR A 115 20.12 16.10 14.85
N PRO A 116 20.32 17.08 15.76
CA PRO A 116 20.06 16.89 17.19
C PRO A 116 18.57 16.80 17.53
N ASP A 117 17.73 17.51 16.77
CA ASP A 117 16.29 17.65 16.99
C ASP A 117 15.48 16.73 16.07
N ILE A 118 15.71 15.42 16.22
CA ILE A 118 14.93 14.38 15.53
C ILE A 118 14.10 13.56 16.52
N PRO A 119 12.94 13.03 16.08
CA PRO A 119 12.12 12.16 16.91
C PRO A 119 12.93 10.99 17.49
N PRO A 120 12.69 10.58 18.75
CA PRO A 120 13.47 9.51 19.40
C PRO A 120 13.50 8.20 18.61
N TRP A 121 12.38 7.83 17.98
CA TRP A 121 12.27 6.62 17.17
C TRP A 121 13.24 6.63 15.97
N LEU A 122 13.60 7.80 15.44
CA LEU A 122 14.44 7.93 14.26
C LEU A 122 15.94 7.86 14.60
N LYS A 123 16.33 8.14 15.85
CA LYS A 123 17.74 8.18 16.28
C LYS A 123 18.45 6.85 16.11
N GLY A 124 17.75 5.74 16.34
CA GLY A 124 18.28 4.38 16.20
C GLY A 124 17.68 3.59 15.03
N TYR A 125 16.81 4.22 14.23
CA TYR A 125 16.12 3.54 13.15
C TYR A 125 17.12 2.95 12.15
N LYS A 126 16.83 1.74 11.68
CA LYS A 126 17.50 1.06 10.58
C LYS A 126 16.43 0.50 9.66
N LEU A 127 16.77 0.33 8.38
CA LEU A 127 15.88 -0.37 7.47
C LEU A 127 15.62 -1.79 8.00
N PRO A 128 14.36 -2.24 8.04
CA PRO A 128 14.00 -3.56 8.56
C PRO A 128 14.37 -4.71 7.62
N HIS A 129 14.92 -4.41 6.44
CA HIS A 129 15.17 -5.38 5.38
C HIS A 129 16.57 -5.19 4.81
N ASP A 130 17.24 -6.31 4.60
CA ASP A 130 18.59 -6.36 4.07
C ASP A 130 18.61 -6.30 2.54
N LEU A 131 19.81 -6.02 2.00
CA LEU A 131 20.05 -5.99 0.56
C LEU A 131 19.81 -7.37 -0.11
N SER A 132 19.80 -8.46 0.65
CA SER A 132 19.48 -9.81 0.15
C SER A 132 18.03 -9.94 -0.33
N LEU A 133 17.12 -9.10 0.18
CA LEU A 133 15.71 -9.11 -0.19
C LEU A 133 15.39 -8.22 -1.39
N GLU A 134 16.42 -7.66 -2.04
CA GLU A 134 16.27 -6.72 -3.14
C GLU A 134 15.25 -7.19 -4.19
N GLY A 135 14.22 -6.38 -4.42
CA GLY A 135 13.25 -6.59 -5.51
C GLY A 135 12.39 -7.85 -5.37
N LEU A 136 12.61 -8.68 -4.36
CA LEU A 136 11.81 -9.86 -4.10
C LEU A 136 10.37 -9.46 -3.76
N LEU A 137 9.45 -10.34 -4.13
CA LEU A 137 8.05 -10.23 -3.76
C LEU A 137 7.95 -10.22 -2.24
N SER A 138 7.30 -9.21 -1.67
CA SER A 138 7.12 -9.14 -0.22
C SER A 138 5.99 -10.09 0.20
N PRO A 139 5.91 -10.50 1.48
CA PRO A 139 4.77 -11.26 1.98
C PRO A 139 3.42 -10.59 1.67
N CYS A 140 3.35 -9.26 1.80
CA CYS A 140 2.15 -8.51 1.44
C CYS A 140 1.84 -8.61 -0.06
N GLY A 141 2.85 -8.52 -0.94
CA GLY A 141 2.66 -8.69 -2.37
C GLY A 141 2.26 -10.11 -2.79
N SER A 142 2.71 -11.13 -2.04
CA SER A 142 2.25 -12.51 -2.22
C SER A 142 0.77 -12.65 -1.89
N ASN A 143 0.33 -12.09 -0.76
CA ASN A 143 -1.08 -12.10 -0.38
C ASN A 143 -1.94 -11.33 -1.38
N GLU A 144 -1.46 -10.18 -1.87
CA GLU A 144 -2.13 -9.38 -2.90
C GLU A 144 -2.45 -10.22 -4.16
N LEU A 145 -1.48 -10.99 -4.66
CA LEU A 145 -1.65 -11.84 -5.83
C LEU A 145 -2.56 -13.05 -5.54
N GLN A 146 -2.48 -13.63 -4.34
CA GLN A 146 -3.35 -14.73 -3.92
C GLN A 146 -4.81 -14.30 -3.85
N GLU A 147 -5.08 -13.16 -3.22
CA GLU A 147 -6.42 -12.59 -3.13
C GLU A 147 -6.94 -12.18 -4.51
N PHE A 148 -6.07 -11.63 -5.37
CA PHE A 148 -6.42 -11.36 -6.76
C PHE A 148 -6.85 -12.63 -7.49
N GLY A 149 -6.05 -13.70 -7.43
CA GLY A 149 -6.38 -14.98 -8.04
C GLY A 149 -7.71 -15.56 -7.52
N THR A 150 -7.95 -15.44 -6.21
CA THR A 150 -9.21 -15.86 -5.57
C THR A 150 -10.41 -15.10 -6.12
N ARG A 151 -10.28 -13.77 -6.30
CA ARG A 151 -11.34 -12.93 -6.89
C ARG A 151 -11.58 -13.26 -8.35
N VAL A 152 -10.52 -13.45 -9.14
CA VAL A 152 -10.65 -13.85 -10.54
C VAL A 152 -11.40 -15.17 -10.62
N ARG A 153 -10.98 -16.19 -9.87
CA ARG A 153 -11.64 -17.50 -9.85
C ARG A 153 -13.12 -17.39 -9.50
N LYS A 154 -13.45 -16.65 -8.44
CA LYS A 154 -14.84 -16.43 -8.02
C LYS A 154 -15.68 -15.71 -9.08
N ALA A 155 -15.08 -14.82 -9.87
CA ALA A 155 -15.79 -14.06 -10.90
C ALA A 155 -16.03 -14.86 -12.18
N VAL A 156 -15.24 -15.91 -12.44
CA VAL A 156 -15.22 -16.60 -13.74
C VAL A 156 -15.66 -18.06 -13.68
N GLY A 157 -15.61 -18.70 -12.51
CA GLY A 157 -15.97 -20.11 -12.29
C GLY A 157 -14.78 -21.01 -11.96
#